data_AF-A0A3C0TPN1-F1
#
_entry.id   AF-A0A3C0TPN1-F1
#
_cell.length_a   1.000
_cell.length_b   1.000
_cell.length_c   1.000
_cell.angle_alpha   90.00
_cell.angle_beta   90.00
_cell.angle_gamma   90.00
#
_symmetry.space_group_name_H-M   'P 1'
#
loop_
_entity.id
_entity.type
_entity.pdbx_description
1 polymer ?
#
loop_
_entity_poly.entity_id
_entity_poly.type
_entity_poly.pdbx_seq_one_letter_code
_entity_poly.pdbx_strand_id
1 'polypeptide(L)'
;MRQIINIMRLKYEAKLSNEKVARACGVSKGVVSKYLHLAAARGLAWPLPEDTDEAQLERLLFPATQKPSRFAKPEYFQVHQELKRKGVTLQLLWAEHVAVHEDRAYRYSQYCHHYRQWRKKQRRSMRQIHRAGEKTFIDYCGPTVPIICRNTGEIRRAQIFVAVLGASSYTFAEATWSQSLPDWIASHQRAFHFFGGVTELQIPDNLLAGVTDANRYTPVINETYAEMAAHYQTAVLPARPRKPKDKAKAEVAVQIVERWILARLRHHAFFSLPELNQAIAELLPDLNERHFQGQEVSRRDLYESIDAPVLKPLPARPYEYAEWRKARPGIDYHVSVAKRFYSVPHALVGQTLDVRLTAETVEVLHKGNRVAVHPRQGPQRYSTLVEHMPRSHRAHREWSPGRFLNWAQDIGPCTRQVVQQQLENRPHPEHGYRACLGLLNLARRYSKTRLEKACERALAIRSINYQSIASILKQGLDQQVLEGDEHLQDDLPLHDNVRGADYYH
;
A
#
# COMPACT_ATOMS: atom_id res chain seq x y z
N MET A 1 -37.99 39.98 2.17
CA MET A 1 -38.46 40.36 0.82
C MET A 1 -39.63 39.52 0.29
N ARG A 2 -39.97 38.37 0.92
CA ARG A 2 -41.30 37.70 0.89
C ARG A 2 -42.52 38.55 1.30
N GLN A 3 -42.34 39.86 1.46
CA GLN A 3 -43.32 40.72 2.10
C GLN A 3 -44.31 41.34 1.12
N ILE A 4 -43.95 41.57 -0.15
CA ILE A 4 -44.85 42.27 -1.11
C ILE A 4 -46.05 41.40 -1.48
N ILE A 5 -45.83 40.13 -1.85
CA ILE A 5 -46.90 39.17 -2.16
C ILE A 5 -47.82 39.00 -0.94
N ASN A 6 -47.24 38.82 0.25
CA ASN A 6 -48.02 38.69 1.49
C ASN A 6 -48.81 39.96 1.84
N ILE A 7 -48.26 41.15 1.57
CA ILE A 7 -48.96 42.43 1.74
C ILE A 7 -50.17 42.50 0.79
N MET A 8 -50.00 42.15 -0.49
CA MET A 8 -51.09 42.16 -1.47
C MET A 8 -52.15 41.11 -1.13
N ARG A 9 -51.74 39.89 -0.76
CA ARG A 9 -52.64 38.82 -0.30
C ARG A 9 -53.47 39.25 0.91
N LEU A 10 -52.82 39.72 1.97
CA LEU A 10 -53.52 40.12 3.20
C LEU A 10 -54.41 41.36 2.99
N LYS A 11 -54.04 42.24 2.05
CA LYS A 11 -54.84 43.42 1.72
C LYS A 11 -56.07 43.10 0.87
N TYR A 12 -55.92 42.29 -0.19
CA TYR A 12 -56.96 42.09 -1.19
C TYR A 12 -57.76 40.80 -0.99
N GLU A 13 -57.14 39.72 -0.51
CA GLU A 13 -57.82 38.44 -0.22
C GLU A 13 -58.40 38.42 1.19
N ALA A 14 -57.58 38.73 2.21
CA ALA A 14 -58.02 38.75 3.60
C ALA A 14 -58.67 40.08 4.05
N LYS A 15 -58.75 41.08 3.14
CA LYS A 15 -59.40 42.39 3.34
C LYS A 15 -58.97 43.12 4.64
N LEU A 16 -57.72 42.96 5.06
CA LEU A 16 -57.22 43.56 6.30
C LEU A 16 -56.88 45.06 6.12
N SER A 17 -56.98 45.82 7.22
CA SER A 17 -56.52 47.21 7.25
C SER A 17 -55.00 47.29 7.13
N ASN A 18 -54.46 48.40 6.61
CA ASN A 18 -53.02 48.56 6.42
C ASN A 18 -52.23 48.40 7.73
N GLU A 19 -52.84 48.70 8.88
CA GLU A 19 -52.25 48.49 10.21
C GLU A 19 -52.18 47.01 10.60
N LYS A 20 -53.24 46.25 10.32
CA LYS A 20 -53.25 44.80 10.56
C LYS A 20 -52.27 44.07 9.63
N VAL A 21 -52.19 44.49 8.37
CA VAL A 21 -51.21 43.99 7.40
C VAL A 21 -49.78 44.31 7.84
N ALA A 22 -49.52 45.55 8.29
CA ALA A 22 -48.22 45.97 8.81
C ALA A 22 -47.77 45.10 9.99
N ARG A 23 -48.66 44.87 10.96
CA ARG A 23 -48.40 44.02 12.12
C ARG A 23 -48.14 42.55 11.71
N ALA A 24 -48.91 42.01 10.78
CA ALA A 24 -48.76 40.63 10.32
C ALA A 24 -47.47 40.40 9.50
N CYS A 25 -47.04 41.39 8.71
CA CYS A 25 -45.83 41.29 7.88
C CYS A 25 -44.55 41.79 8.56
N GLY A 26 -44.64 42.36 9.78
CA GLY A 26 -43.50 42.92 10.51
C GLY A 26 -42.89 44.15 9.84
N VAL A 27 -43.71 45.00 9.20
CA VAL A 27 -43.28 46.22 8.49
C VAL A 27 -44.07 47.43 8.96
N SER A 28 -43.60 48.65 8.68
CA SER A 28 -44.34 49.86 9.03
C SER A 28 -45.56 50.07 8.11
N LYS A 29 -46.59 50.74 8.62
CA LYS A 29 -47.79 51.14 7.85
C LYS A 29 -47.42 51.95 6.59
N GLY A 30 -46.37 52.78 6.68
CA GLY A 30 -45.85 53.55 5.56
C GLY A 30 -45.27 52.66 4.45
N VAL A 31 -44.57 51.59 4.80
CA VAL A 31 -44.04 50.61 3.83
C VAL A 31 -45.18 49.85 3.14
N VAL A 32 -46.21 49.42 3.89
CA VAL A 32 -47.41 48.79 3.31
C VAL A 32 -48.09 49.73 2.31
N SER A 33 -48.31 50.99 2.70
CA SER A 33 -48.93 52.00 1.84
C SER A 33 -48.09 52.26 0.59
N LYS A 34 -46.77 52.36 0.72
CA LYS A 34 -45.84 52.57 -0.38
C LYS A 34 -45.91 51.42 -1.40
N TYR A 35 -45.90 50.18 -0.94
CA TYR A 35 -45.95 49.02 -1.84
C TYR A 35 -47.30 48.86 -2.53
N LEU A 36 -48.42 49.09 -1.81
CA LEU A 36 -49.75 49.07 -2.42
C LEU A 36 -49.92 50.19 -3.46
N HIS A 37 -49.40 51.39 -3.17
CA HIS A 37 -49.42 52.51 -4.11
C HIS A 37 -48.57 52.23 -5.35
N LEU A 38 -47.35 51.70 -5.17
CA LEU A 38 -46.48 51.31 -6.29
C LEU A 38 -47.10 50.21 -7.15
N ALA A 39 -47.75 49.22 -6.52
CA ALA A 39 -48.43 48.15 -7.24
C ALA A 39 -49.63 48.69 -8.04
N ALA A 40 -50.44 49.56 -7.44
CA ALA A 40 -51.57 50.21 -8.11
C ALA A 40 -51.10 51.09 -9.28
N ALA A 41 -50.04 51.89 -9.08
CA ALA A 41 -49.45 52.73 -10.13
C ALA A 41 -48.87 51.93 -11.30
N ARG A 42 -48.59 50.64 -11.11
CA ARG A 42 -48.11 49.71 -12.13
C ARG A 42 -49.19 48.77 -12.66
N GLY A 43 -50.45 48.98 -12.27
CA GLY A 43 -51.60 48.19 -12.72
C GLY A 43 -51.58 46.72 -12.25
N LEU A 44 -50.86 46.41 -11.17
CA LEU A 44 -50.80 45.05 -10.63
C LEU A 44 -52.06 44.74 -9.83
N ALA A 45 -52.88 43.81 -10.34
CA ALA A 45 -54.07 43.31 -9.68
C ALA A 45 -53.79 42.06 -8.84
N TRP A 46 -54.66 41.77 -7.87
CA TRP A 46 -54.69 40.51 -7.13
C TRP A 46 -55.88 39.66 -7.61
N PRO A 47 -55.73 38.33 -7.82
CA PRO A 47 -54.52 37.53 -7.65
C PRO A 47 -53.44 37.83 -8.69
N LEU A 48 -52.17 37.65 -8.32
CA LEU A 48 -51.05 37.77 -9.26
C LEU A 48 -51.08 36.60 -10.25
N PRO A 49 -50.64 36.79 -11.52
CA PRO A 49 -50.51 35.70 -12.48
C PRO A 49 -49.63 34.56 -11.93
N GLU A 50 -49.98 33.30 -12.27
CA GLU A 50 -49.35 32.08 -11.71
C GLU A 50 -47.82 32.03 -11.90
N ASP A 51 -47.28 32.70 -12.93
CA ASP A 51 -45.84 32.74 -13.24
C ASP A 51 -45.07 33.91 -12.61
N THR A 52 -45.72 34.73 -11.78
CA THR A 52 -45.09 35.94 -11.22
C THR A 52 -44.18 35.58 -10.04
N ASP A 53 -42.87 35.51 -10.30
CA ASP A 53 -41.88 35.38 -9.23
C ASP A 53 -41.61 36.71 -8.51
N GLU A 54 -41.09 36.65 -7.28
CA GLU A 54 -40.77 37.84 -6.48
C GLU A 54 -39.73 38.76 -7.17
N ALA A 55 -38.86 38.20 -8.01
CA ALA A 55 -37.80 38.94 -8.70
C ALA A 55 -38.31 39.72 -9.92
N GLN A 56 -39.37 39.25 -10.57
CA GLN A 56 -40.12 39.96 -11.60
C GLN A 56 -40.93 41.08 -10.96
N LEU A 57 -41.62 40.80 -9.85
CA LEU A 57 -42.39 41.81 -9.11
C LEU A 57 -41.48 42.96 -8.62
N GLU A 58 -40.28 42.63 -8.12
CA GLU A 58 -39.28 43.63 -7.72
C GLU A 58 -38.81 44.46 -8.91
N ARG A 59 -38.53 43.86 -10.05
CA ARG A 59 -38.13 44.58 -11.28
C ARG A 59 -39.22 45.52 -11.80
N LEU A 60 -40.49 45.11 -11.69
CA LEU A 60 -41.64 45.91 -12.12
C LEU A 60 -41.89 47.10 -11.18
N LEU A 61 -41.73 46.91 -9.87
CA LEU A 61 -41.96 47.93 -8.85
C LEU A 61 -40.76 48.88 -8.66
N PHE A 62 -39.54 48.37 -8.85
CA PHE A 62 -38.27 49.08 -8.67
C PHE A 62 -37.38 48.90 -9.91
N PRO A 63 -37.69 49.56 -11.04
CA PRO A 63 -36.80 49.51 -12.19
C PRO A 63 -35.43 50.07 -11.80
N ALA A 64 -34.37 49.28 -12.00
CA ALA A 64 -33.02 49.64 -11.62
C ALA A 64 -32.55 50.86 -12.42
N THR A 65 -32.60 52.04 -11.81
CA THR A 65 -31.85 53.20 -12.28
C THR A 65 -30.39 52.96 -11.91
N GLN A 66 -29.65 52.27 -12.79
CA GLN A 66 -28.19 52.23 -12.67
C GLN A 66 -27.67 53.65 -12.89
N LYS A 67 -27.32 54.34 -11.80
CA LYS A 67 -26.58 55.60 -11.90
C LYS A 67 -25.26 55.31 -12.63
N PRO A 68 -24.90 56.07 -13.68
CA PRO A 68 -23.62 55.88 -14.34
C PRO A 68 -22.49 56.08 -13.32
N SER A 69 -21.64 55.05 -13.16
CA SER A 69 -20.48 55.13 -12.28
C SER A 69 -19.47 56.10 -12.89
N ARG A 70 -19.03 57.10 -12.10
CA ARG A 70 -17.96 58.02 -12.47
C ARG A 70 -16.65 57.29 -12.80
N PHE A 71 -16.40 56.14 -12.16
CA PHE A 71 -15.18 55.36 -12.30
C PHE A 71 -15.29 54.25 -13.35
N ALA A 72 -14.26 54.13 -14.19
CA ALA A 72 -14.08 53.10 -15.20
C ALA A 72 -13.77 51.76 -14.54
N LYS A 73 -14.65 50.78 -14.78
CA LYS A 73 -14.54 49.43 -14.22
C LYS A 73 -13.44 48.64 -14.95
N PRO A 74 -12.42 48.13 -14.24
CA PRO A 74 -11.42 47.25 -14.83
C PRO A 74 -12.04 45.97 -15.41
N GLU A 75 -11.46 45.48 -16.50
CA GLU A 75 -11.70 44.14 -17.07
C GLU A 75 -11.13 43.07 -16.13
N TYR A 76 -11.85 42.77 -15.03
CA TYR A 76 -11.34 41.90 -13.96
C TYR A 76 -10.94 40.49 -14.42
N PHE A 77 -11.50 39.99 -15.53
CA PHE A 77 -11.09 38.72 -16.12
C PHE A 77 -9.67 38.79 -16.71
N GLN A 78 -9.36 39.84 -17.46
CA GLN A 78 -8.02 40.08 -18.01
C GLN A 78 -7.01 40.30 -16.87
N VAL A 79 -7.35 41.12 -15.87
CA VAL A 79 -6.56 41.31 -14.64
C VAL A 79 -6.26 39.98 -13.96
N HIS A 80 -7.22 39.05 -13.92
CA HIS A 80 -7.03 37.72 -13.33
C HIS A 80 -6.17 36.77 -14.17
N GLN A 81 -6.12 36.93 -15.50
CA GLN A 81 -5.22 36.15 -16.36
C GLN A 81 -3.78 36.64 -16.25
N GLU A 82 -3.57 37.96 -16.25
CA GLU A 82 -2.25 38.56 -16.15
C GLU A 82 -1.56 38.24 -14.81
N LEU A 83 -2.31 38.20 -13.69
CA LEU A 83 -1.80 37.79 -12.38
C LEU A 83 -1.28 36.34 -12.29
N LYS A 84 -1.49 35.51 -13.31
CA LYS A 84 -0.93 34.15 -13.36
C LYS A 84 0.49 34.12 -13.92
N ARG A 85 0.95 35.20 -14.56
CA ARG A 85 2.31 35.33 -15.09
C ARG A 85 3.28 35.66 -13.96
N LYS A 86 4.48 35.06 -13.99
CA LYS A 86 5.51 35.32 -12.98
C LYS A 86 5.93 36.80 -13.02
N GLY A 87 6.00 37.44 -11.86
CA GLY A 87 6.41 38.85 -11.72
C GLY A 87 5.29 39.89 -11.83
N VAL A 88 4.06 39.49 -12.23
CA VAL A 88 2.92 40.41 -12.34
C VAL A 88 2.20 40.56 -11.00
N THR A 89 2.02 41.80 -10.54
CA THR A 89 1.34 42.12 -9.27
C THR A 89 0.07 42.93 -9.49
N LEU A 90 -0.83 42.93 -8.49
CA LEU A 90 -2.03 43.78 -8.52
C LEU A 90 -1.69 45.27 -8.55
N GLN A 91 -0.53 45.64 -8.01
CA GLN A 91 -0.03 47.01 -8.02
C GLN A 91 0.41 47.44 -9.42
N LEU A 92 1.06 46.54 -10.17
CA LEU A 92 1.43 46.76 -11.57
C LEU A 92 0.17 46.95 -12.45
N LEU A 93 -0.79 46.03 -12.37
CA LEU A 93 -2.03 46.09 -13.15
C LEU A 93 -2.93 47.28 -12.77
N TRP A 94 -2.82 47.76 -11.53
CA TRP A 94 -3.47 48.99 -11.12
C TRP A 94 -2.80 50.22 -11.75
N ALA A 95 -1.46 50.27 -11.79
CA ALA A 95 -0.73 51.38 -12.42
C ALA A 95 -1.06 51.48 -13.92
N GLU A 96 -1.16 50.34 -14.62
CA GLU A 96 -1.61 50.27 -16.01
C GLU A 96 -3.06 50.77 -16.17
N HIS A 97 -3.96 50.38 -15.27
CA HIS A 97 -5.35 50.87 -15.27
C HIS A 97 -5.45 52.39 -15.05
N VAL A 98 -4.58 52.96 -14.21
CA VAL A 98 -4.48 54.41 -14.00
C VAL A 98 -3.96 55.11 -15.25
N ALA A 99 -2.94 54.56 -15.91
CA ALA A 99 -2.38 55.14 -17.13
C ALA A 99 -3.40 55.20 -18.29
N VAL A 100 -4.35 54.26 -18.35
CA VAL A 100 -5.36 54.19 -19.43
C VAL A 100 -6.62 55.03 -19.12
N HIS A 101 -6.98 55.17 -17.85
CA HIS A 101 -8.27 55.75 -17.45
C HIS A 101 -8.18 57.04 -16.62
N GLU A 102 -6.98 57.49 -16.28
CA GLU A 102 -6.68 58.77 -15.64
C GLU A 102 -7.66 59.11 -14.51
N ASP A 103 -8.43 60.19 -14.64
CA ASP A 103 -9.39 60.69 -13.64
C ASP A 103 -10.58 59.76 -13.37
N ARG A 104 -10.78 58.76 -14.23
CA ARG A 104 -11.82 57.73 -14.08
C ARG A 104 -11.27 56.45 -13.46
N ALA A 105 -9.98 56.36 -13.15
CA ALA A 105 -9.39 55.19 -12.52
C ALA A 105 -9.75 55.07 -11.03
N TYR A 106 -9.89 53.83 -10.56
CA TYR A 106 -10.02 53.57 -9.13
C TYR A 106 -8.69 53.81 -8.41
N ARG A 107 -8.73 54.35 -7.18
CA ARG A 107 -7.58 54.30 -6.28
C ARG A 107 -7.24 52.85 -5.92
N TYR A 108 -5.95 52.57 -5.65
CA TYR A 108 -5.44 51.21 -5.43
C TYR A 108 -6.26 50.37 -4.45
N SER A 109 -6.68 50.95 -3.32
CA SER A 109 -7.51 50.29 -2.31
C SER A 109 -8.86 49.82 -2.86
N GLN A 110 -9.57 50.66 -3.62
CA GLN A 110 -10.84 50.31 -4.26
C GLN A 110 -10.65 49.34 -5.43
N TYR A 111 -9.60 49.50 -6.22
CA TYR A 111 -9.24 48.56 -7.29
C TYR A 111 -9.05 47.14 -6.73
N CYS A 112 -8.26 47.00 -5.66
CA CYS A 112 -8.09 45.73 -4.96
C CYS A 112 -9.39 45.21 -4.35
N HIS A 113 -10.20 46.08 -3.75
CA HIS A 113 -11.48 45.69 -3.14
C HIS A 113 -12.43 45.08 -4.17
N HIS A 114 -12.65 45.76 -5.30
CA HIS A 114 -13.54 45.27 -6.35
C HIS A 114 -12.99 44.04 -7.07
N TYR A 115 -11.68 43.96 -7.30
CA TYR A 115 -11.05 42.74 -7.82
C TYR A 115 -11.29 41.54 -6.88
N ARG A 116 -11.12 41.72 -5.57
CA ARG A 116 -11.38 40.66 -4.57
C ARG A 116 -12.86 40.25 -4.53
N GLN A 117 -13.78 41.21 -4.62
CA GLN A 117 -15.21 40.91 -4.72
C GLN A 117 -15.54 40.13 -6.00
N TRP A 118 -15.01 40.55 -7.15
CA TRP A 118 -15.17 39.85 -8.41
C TRP A 118 -14.59 38.43 -8.32
N ARG A 119 -13.37 38.26 -7.80
CA ARG A 119 -12.73 36.95 -7.62
C ARG A 119 -13.53 36.02 -6.71
N LYS A 120 -14.14 36.54 -5.64
CA LYS A 120 -15.05 35.77 -4.77
C LYS A 120 -16.27 35.26 -5.54
N LYS A 121 -16.87 36.08 -6.42
CA LYS A 121 -17.99 35.68 -7.29
C LYS A 121 -17.59 34.65 -8.36
N GLN A 122 -16.32 34.62 -8.75
CA GLN A 122 -15.79 33.61 -9.69
C GLN A 122 -15.45 32.27 -9.02
N ARG A 123 -15.40 32.18 -7.67
CA ARG A 123 -15.22 30.91 -6.96
C ARG A 123 -16.52 30.09 -7.00
N ARG A 124 -16.83 29.51 -8.15
CA ARG A 124 -17.76 28.38 -8.24
C ARG A 124 -17.02 27.12 -7.79
N SER A 125 -17.01 26.88 -6.48
CA SER A 125 -16.69 25.55 -5.93
C SER A 125 -17.99 24.90 -5.51
N MET A 126 -18.27 23.73 -6.06
CA MET A 126 -19.32 22.87 -5.52
C MET A 126 -19.04 22.67 -4.03
N ARG A 127 -20.01 22.98 -3.16
CA ARG A 127 -19.92 22.68 -1.73
C ARG A 127 -19.96 21.16 -1.61
N GLN A 128 -18.85 20.55 -1.23
CA GLN A 128 -18.84 19.13 -0.94
C GLN A 128 -19.58 18.92 0.38
N ILE A 129 -20.62 18.08 0.33
CA ILE A 129 -21.32 17.61 1.54
C ILE A 129 -20.58 16.35 1.97
N HIS A 130 -20.12 16.31 3.22
CA HIS A 130 -19.53 15.13 3.83
C HIS A 130 -20.55 14.58 4.82
N ARG A 131 -21.00 13.35 4.59
CA ARG A 131 -21.89 12.66 5.54
C ARG A 131 -21.06 12.04 6.66
N ALA A 132 -21.66 11.90 7.82
CA ALA A 132 -21.02 11.25 8.95
C ALA A 132 -20.71 9.78 8.63
N GLY A 133 -19.57 9.28 9.09
CA GLY A 133 -19.08 7.92 8.81
C GLY A 133 -18.67 7.65 7.36
N GLU A 134 -18.89 8.58 6.43
CA GLU A 134 -18.72 8.34 4.99
C GLU A 134 -17.24 8.37 4.57
N LYS A 135 -16.49 9.38 5.01
CA LYS A 135 -15.18 9.71 4.44
C LYS A 135 -14.15 10.07 5.51
N THR A 136 -12.98 9.45 5.42
CA THR A 136 -11.76 9.91 6.09
C THR A 136 -10.78 10.43 5.05
N PHE A 137 -10.22 11.61 5.26
CA PHE A 137 -9.17 12.16 4.41
C PHE A 137 -7.81 11.95 5.08
N ILE A 138 -6.82 11.52 4.30
CA ILE A 138 -5.49 11.19 4.83
C ILE A 138 -4.42 12.00 4.09
N ASP A 139 -3.47 12.51 4.86
CA ASP A 139 -2.35 13.31 4.37
C ASP A 139 -1.09 13.19 5.23
N TYR A 140 0.01 13.75 4.74
CA TYR A 140 1.18 14.07 5.54
C TYR A 140 1.38 15.58 5.65
N CYS A 141 1.89 16.04 6.79
CA CYS A 141 2.38 17.40 6.92
C CYS A 141 3.63 17.61 6.05
N GLY A 142 3.81 18.83 5.55
CA GLY A 142 5.03 19.21 4.82
C GLY A 142 6.26 19.31 5.73
N PRO A 143 6.17 19.96 6.90
CA PRO A 143 7.27 20.03 7.86
C PRO A 143 7.58 18.66 8.50
N THR A 144 8.87 18.37 8.67
CA THR A 144 9.37 17.18 9.36
C THR A 144 9.99 17.53 10.71
N VAL A 145 9.86 16.64 11.68
CA VAL A 145 10.37 16.84 13.05
C VAL A 145 11.70 16.10 13.23
N PRO A 146 12.78 16.77 13.69
CA PRO A 146 14.04 16.10 13.95
C PRO A 146 13.98 15.25 15.23
N ILE A 147 14.48 14.03 15.15
CA ILE A 147 14.71 13.12 16.28
C ILE A 147 16.20 12.85 16.37
N ILE A 148 16.78 13.06 17.54
CA ILE A 148 18.23 13.03 17.79
C ILE A 148 18.58 11.68 18.45
N CYS A 149 19.48 10.91 17.85
CA CYS A 149 20.01 9.73 18.49
C CYS A 149 20.85 10.12 19.72
N ARG A 150 20.48 9.64 20.92
CA ARG A 150 21.21 9.96 22.17
C ARG A 150 22.67 9.56 22.14
N ASN A 151 22.99 8.46 21.43
CA ASN A 151 24.32 7.87 21.45
C ASN A 151 25.23 8.45 20.38
N THR A 152 24.69 8.84 19.21
CA THR A 152 25.48 9.27 18.05
C THR A 152 25.32 10.75 17.70
N GLY A 153 24.30 11.42 18.23
CA GLY A 153 23.93 12.79 17.83
C GLY A 153 23.32 12.88 16.43
N GLU A 154 23.18 11.75 15.71
CA GLU A 154 22.60 11.74 14.37
C GLU A 154 21.13 12.17 14.40
N ILE A 155 20.76 13.02 13.44
CA ILE A 155 19.41 13.55 13.32
C ILE A 155 18.66 12.79 12.22
N ARG A 156 17.58 12.11 12.62
CA ARG A 156 16.62 11.50 11.69
C ARG A 156 15.33 12.31 11.68
N ARG A 157 14.82 12.61 10.49
CA ARG A 157 13.59 13.39 10.30
C ARG A 157 12.37 12.46 10.31
N ALA A 158 11.45 12.69 11.24
CA ALA A 158 10.13 12.05 11.25
C ALA A 158 9.11 12.89 10.47
N GLN A 159 8.17 12.20 9.85
CA GLN A 159 7.08 12.78 9.06
C GLN A 159 5.78 12.64 9.82
N ILE A 160 4.84 13.57 9.64
CA ILE A 160 3.60 13.60 10.44
C ILE A 160 2.44 13.14 9.58
N PHE A 161 1.93 11.94 9.87
CA PHE A 161 0.70 11.40 9.31
C PHE A 161 -0.50 12.11 9.92
N VAL A 162 -1.50 12.43 9.11
CA VAL A 162 -2.74 13.08 9.52
C VAL A 162 -3.92 12.37 8.89
N ALA A 163 -4.91 12.00 9.71
CA ALA A 163 -6.20 11.49 9.25
C ALA A 163 -7.33 12.34 9.83
N VAL A 164 -8.33 12.69 9.01
CA VAL A 164 -9.44 13.56 9.42
C VAL A 164 -10.78 13.05 8.92
N LEU A 165 -11.79 13.01 9.79
CA LEU A 165 -13.16 12.68 9.42
C LEU A 165 -13.81 13.83 8.62
N GLY A 166 -14.51 13.49 7.54
CA GLY A 166 -15.07 14.47 6.61
C GLY A 166 -16.14 15.36 7.25
N ALA A 167 -17.01 14.79 8.08
CA ALA A 167 -18.16 15.48 8.67
C ALA A 167 -17.75 16.32 9.90
N SER A 168 -17.28 15.69 10.97
CA SER A 168 -16.86 16.36 12.22
C SER A 168 -15.55 17.12 12.12
N SER A 169 -14.69 16.82 11.15
CA SER A 169 -13.30 17.26 11.13
C SER A 169 -12.48 16.82 12.35
N TYR A 170 -12.90 15.74 13.02
CA TYR A 170 -12.12 15.10 14.08
C TYR A 170 -10.82 14.54 13.52
N THR A 171 -9.70 14.94 14.12
CA THR A 171 -8.37 14.81 13.56
C THR A 171 -7.51 13.89 14.40
N PHE A 172 -6.87 12.93 13.75
CA PHE A 172 -5.78 12.12 14.28
C PHE A 172 -4.46 12.57 13.65
N ALA A 173 -3.37 12.56 14.42
CA ALA A 173 -2.04 12.82 13.91
C ALA A 173 -1.00 11.99 14.66
N GLU A 174 0.04 11.55 13.96
CA GLU A 174 1.18 10.86 14.55
C GLU A 174 2.44 11.02 13.71
N ALA A 175 3.59 10.81 14.31
CA ALA A 175 4.88 10.76 13.66
C ALA A 175 5.23 9.34 13.19
N THR A 176 5.69 9.25 11.95
CA THR A 176 6.26 8.04 11.34
C THR A 176 7.65 8.32 10.79
N TRP A 177 8.45 7.28 10.59
CA TRP A 177 9.77 7.44 9.99
C TRP A 177 9.72 7.69 8.48
N SER A 178 8.75 7.09 7.81
CA SER A 178 8.59 7.19 6.36
C SER A 178 7.12 7.24 5.97
N GLN A 179 6.88 7.50 4.68
CA GLN A 179 5.60 7.31 4.01
C GLN A 179 5.55 5.97 3.27
N SER A 180 6.43 5.01 3.63
CA SER A 180 6.45 3.70 3.00
C SER A 180 5.21 2.89 3.38
N LEU A 181 4.88 1.88 2.57
CA LEU A 181 3.70 1.06 2.75
C LEU A 181 3.55 0.45 4.17
N PRO A 182 4.61 -0.07 4.84
CA PRO A 182 4.50 -0.54 6.22
C PRO A 182 4.04 0.55 7.20
N ASP A 183 4.70 1.72 7.19
CA ASP A 183 4.36 2.84 8.07
C ASP A 183 2.95 3.36 7.76
N TRP A 184 2.61 3.43 6.48
CA TRP A 184 1.30 3.87 5.99
C TRP A 184 0.17 2.99 6.49
N ILE A 185 0.29 1.67 6.34
CA ILE A 185 -0.70 0.69 6.81
C ILE A 185 -0.81 0.73 8.33
N ALA A 186 0.32 0.76 9.04
CA ALA A 186 0.31 0.83 10.50
C ALA A 186 -0.36 2.11 11.01
N SER A 187 -0.21 3.23 10.28
CA SER A 187 -0.85 4.50 10.65
C SER A 187 -2.37 4.47 10.47
N HIS A 188 -2.87 3.78 9.43
CA HIS A 188 -4.30 3.56 9.26
C HIS A 188 -4.89 2.78 10.43
N GLN A 189 -4.21 1.70 10.86
CA GLN A 189 -4.68 0.89 12.00
C GLN A 189 -4.78 1.72 13.28
N ARG A 190 -3.75 2.52 13.58
CA ARG A 190 -3.75 3.40 14.75
C ARG A 190 -4.81 4.49 14.65
N ALA A 191 -5.01 5.07 13.46
CA ALA A 191 -6.08 6.04 13.21
C ALA A 191 -7.48 5.43 13.41
N PHE A 192 -7.73 4.23 12.88
CA PHE A 192 -9.01 3.53 13.07
C PHE A 192 -9.26 3.21 14.54
N HIS A 193 -8.22 2.79 15.26
CA HIS A 193 -8.31 2.57 16.70
C HIS A 193 -8.63 3.87 17.45
N PHE A 194 -7.97 4.98 17.10
CA PHE A 194 -8.24 6.30 17.68
C PHE A 194 -9.67 6.78 17.42
N PHE A 195 -10.21 6.55 16.22
CA PHE A 195 -11.61 6.86 15.88
C PHE A 195 -12.61 5.86 16.47
N GLY A 196 -12.17 4.77 17.11
CA GLY A 196 -13.07 3.71 17.59
C GLY A 196 -13.84 2.96 16.49
N GLY A 197 -13.47 3.13 15.23
CA GLY A 197 -14.21 2.59 14.09
C GLY A 197 -13.64 3.00 12.74
N VAL A 198 -14.30 2.55 11.66
CA VAL A 198 -13.85 2.73 10.29
C VAL A 198 -14.92 3.41 9.44
N THR A 199 -14.52 4.36 8.60
CA THR A 199 -15.42 5.01 7.63
C THR A 199 -15.62 4.17 6.38
N GLU A 200 -16.65 4.49 5.59
CA GLU A 200 -16.92 3.80 4.32
C GLU A 200 -15.80 4.00 3.29
N LEU A 201 -15.23 5.21 3.23
CA LEU A 201 -14.23 5.60 2.25
C LEU A 201 -12.98 6.21 2.89
N GLN A 202 -11.82 5.67 2.55
CA GLN A 202 -10.52 6.29 2.80
C GLN A 202 -10.10 7.11 1.58
N ILE A 203 -9.83 8.39 1.75
CA ILE A 203 -9.41 9.32 0.70
C ILE A 203 -7.96 9.75 0.96
N PRO A 204 -6.97 8.95 0.52
CA PRO A 204 -5.57 9.34 0.62
C PRO A 204 -5.15 10.31 -0.49
N ASP A 205 -4.06 11.06 -0.27
CA ASP A 205 -3.35 11.65 -1.42
C ASP A 205 -2.80 10.55 -2.32
N ASN A 206 -2.47 10.92 -3.55
CA ASN A 206 -1.80 10.08 -4.54
C ASN A 206 -0.36 9.76 -4.11
N LEU A 207 -0.23 9.05 -2.99
CA LEU A 207 0.98 8.49 -2.48
C LEU A 207 1.36 7.30 -3.36
N LEU A 208 2.55 7.38 -3.93
CA LEU A 208 3.25 6.26 -4.58
C LEU A 208 3.29 4.99 -3.73
N ALA A 209 3.10 5.10 -2.40
CA ALA A 209 3.01 3.96 -1.50
C ALA A 209 1.69 3.16 -1.63
N GLY A 210 0.59 3.81 -1.99
CA GLY A 210 -0.74 3.20 -2.08
C GLY A 210 -1.17 2.82 -3.50
N VAL A 211 -0.43 3.24 -4.53
CA VAL A 211 -0.83 3.13 -5.94
C VAL A 211 0.34 2.61 -6.77
N THR A 212 0.18 1.41 -7.35
CA THR A 212 1.19 0.76 -8.20
C THR A 212 1.18 1.33 -9.62
N ASP A 213 0.03 1.81 -10.10
CA ASP A 213 -0.11 2.60 -11.33
C ASP A 213 -1.20 3.65 -11.15
N ALA A 214 -0.82 4.93 -11.27
CA ALA A 214 -1.69 6.08 -11.07
C ALA A 214 -2.52 6.39 -12.33
N ASN A 215 -3.22 5.37 -12.86
CA ASN A 215 -4.14 5.56 -13.97
C ASN A 215 -5.38 6.33 -13.51
N ARG A 216 -5.72 7.40 -14.25
CA ARG A 216 -6.82 8.33 -13.98
C ARG A 216 -8.21 7.68 -13.88
N TYR A 217 -8.40 6.53 -14.53
CA TYR A 217 -9.70 5.85 -14.62
C TYR A 217 -9.77 4.56 -13.80
N THR A 218 -8.63 3.89 -13.56
CA THR A 218 -8.53 2.65 -12.77
C THR A 218 -7.20 2.65 -11.99
N PRO A 219 -7.10 3.38 -10.86
CA PRO A 219 -5.90 3.33 -10.04
C PRO A 219 -5.71 1.89 -9.54
N VAL A 220 -4.56 1.28 -9.83
CA VAL A 220 -4.21 -0.04 -9.28
C VAL A 220 -3.70 0.20 -7.88
N ILE A 221 -4.58 -0.04 -6.91
CA ILE A 221 -4.23 0.02 -5.48
C ILE A 221 -3.25 -1.10 -5.18
N ASN A 222 -2.25 -0.80 -4.35
CA ASN A 222 -1.31 -1.81 -3.86
C ASN A 222 -2.06 -2.99 -3.21
N GLU A 223 -1.71 -4.23 -3.54
CA GLU A 223 -2.39 -5.44 -3.04
C GLU A 223 -2.48 -5.49 -1.51
N THR A 224 -1.42 -5.09 -0.80
CA THR A 224 -1.43 -4.99 0.68
C THR A 224 -2.44 -3.96 1.19
N TYR A 225 -2.59 -2.83 0.49
CA TYR A 225 -3.52 -1.79 0.89
C TYR A 225 -4.96 -2.20 0.59
N ALA A 226 -5.18 -2.91 -0.52
CA ALA A 226 -6.47 -3.51 -0.84
C ALA A 226 -6.86 -4.61 0.16
N GLU A 227 -5.92 -5.47 0.59
CA GLU A 227 -6.14 -6.49 1.62
C GLU A 227 -6.52 -5.84 2.96
N MET A 228 -5.84 -4.77 3.38
CA MET A 228 -6.22 -4.01 4.56
C MET A 228 -7.63 -3.41 4.43
N ALA A 229 -7.93 -2.80 3.29
CA ALA A 229 -9.23 -2.19 3.04
C ALA A 229 -10.37 -3.23 3.13
N ALA A 230 -10.15 -4.43 2.58
CA ALA A 230 -11.07 -5.56 2.69
C ALA A 230 -11.23 -6.03 4.15
N HIS A 231 -10.13 -6.15 4.91
CA HIS A 231 -10.15 -6.54 6.33
C HIS A 231 -11.02 -5.61 7.19
N TYR A 232 -10.90 -4.30 6.95
CA TYR A 232 -11.68 -3.27 7.67
C TYR A 232 -13.01 -2.91 6.98
N GLN A 233 -13.39 -3.63 5.91
CA GLN A 233 -14.62 -3.39 5.16
C GLN A 233 -14.80 -1.93 4.69
N THR A 234 -13.71 -1.30 4.27
CA THR A 234 -13.66 0.09 3.78
C THR A 234 -13.16 0.11 2.34
N ALA A 235 -13.49 1.14 1.57
CA ALA A 235 -12.96 1.31 0.21
C ALA A 235 -11.94 2.45 0.17
N VAL A 236 -10.87 2.25 -0.58
CA VAL A 236 -9.85 3.30 -0.80
C VAL A 236 -10.18 4.01 -2.10
N LEU A 237 -10.41 5.32 -2.01
CA LEU A 237 -10.66 6.19 -3.16
C LEU A 237 -9.59 7.29 -3.21
N PRO A 238 -8.47 7.07 -3.93
CA PRO A 238 -7.42 8.07 -4.05
C PRO A 238 -7.94 9.40 -4.60
N ALA A 239 -7.48 10.51 -4.04
CA ALA A 239 -7.81 11.84 -4.56
C ALA A 239 -7.27 12.00 -5.99
N ARG A 240 -8.03 12.69 -6.85
CA ARG A 240 -7.63 12.87 -8.26
C ARG A 240 -6.38 13.75 -8.36
N PRO A 241 -5.35 13.33 -9.12
CA PRO A 241 -4.16 14.15 -9.32
C PRO A 241 -4.51 15.55 -9.87
N ARG A 242 -3.82 16.58 -9.36
CA ARG A 242 -3.95 17.99 -9.78
C ARG A 242 -5.37 18.59 -9.60
N LYS A 243 -6.16 18.09 -8.64
CA LYS A 243 -7.46 18.65 -8.24
C LYS A 243 -7.50 18.96 -6.72
N PRO A 244 -6.95 20.10 -6.28
CA PRO A 244 -6.85 20.47 -4.85
C PRO A 244 -8.20 20.46 -4.10
N LYS A 245 -9.30 20.66 -4.82
CA LYS A 245 -10.64 20.76 -4.23
C LYS A 245 -11.19 19.44 -3.67
N ASP A 246 -10.67 18.29 -4.10
CA ASP A 246 -11.13 16.98 -3.62
C ASP A 246 -10.61 16.66 -2.21
N LYS A 247 -9.62 17.42 -1.71
CA LYS A 247 -8.92 17.17 -0.44
C LYS A 247 -8.86 18.39 0.48
N ALA A 248 -9.73 19.38 0.27
CA ALA A 248 -9.73 20.60 1.08
C ALA A 248 -9.82 20.35 2.60
N LYS A 249 -10.46 19.24 3.02
CA LYS A 249 -10.53 18.83 4.44
C LYS A 249 -9.17 18.42 5.02
N ALA A 250 -8.40 17.61 4.28
CA ALA A 250 -7.08 17.19 4.74
C ALA A 250 -6.07 18.35 4.73
N GLU A 251 -6.08 19.22 3.71
CA GLU A 251 -5.22 20.42 3.68
C GLU A 251 -5.47 21.32 4.90
N VAL A 252 -6.74 21.52 5.27
CA VAL A 252 -7.11 22.29 6.47
C VAL A 252 -6.68 21.57 7.75
N ALA A 253 -6.85 20.26 7.83
CA ALA A 253 -6.42 19.48 8.99
C ALA A 253 -4.89 19.53 9.19
N VAL A 254 -4.11 19.39 8.11
CA VAL A 254 -2.65 19.55 8.13
C VAL A 254 -2.26 20.93 8.66
N GLN A 255 -2.88 22.01 8.17
CA GLN A 255 -2.61 23.36 8.68
C GLN A 255 -2.95 23.53 10.17
N ILE A 256 -3.99 22.84 10.65
CA ILE A 256 -4.38 22.85 12.06
C ILE A 256 -3.34 22.07 12.89
N VAL A 257 -2.90 20.89 12.44
CA VAL A 257 -1.86 20.09 13.10
C VAL A 257 -0.53 20.84 13.13
N GLU A 258 -0.11 21.45 12.03
CA GLU A 258 1.09 22.29 11.98
C GLU A 258 1.04 23.43 13.01
N ARG A 259 -0.11 24.11 13.10
CA ARG A 259 -0.28 25.27 13.99
C ARG A 259 -0.42 24.90 15.46
N TRP A 260 -1.19 23.87 15.78
CA TRP A 260 -1.58 23.56 17.15
C TRP A 260 -0.78 22.44 17.79
N ILE A 261 -0.09 21.63 16.99
CA ILE A 261 0.79 20.57 17.48
C ILE A 261 2.24 20.94 17.17
N LEU A 262 2.64 20.98 15.89
CA LEU A 262 4.05 21.13 15.53
C LEU A 262 4.65 22.47 15.98
N ALA A 263 3.90 23.57 15.86
CA ALA A 263 4.37 24.85 16.36
C ALA A 263 4.55 24.84 17.88
N ARG A 264 3.75 24.12 18.67
CA ARG A 264 3.94 24.00 20.13
C ARG A 264 5.19 23.19 20.45
N LEU A 265 5.48 22.16 19.67
CA LEU A 265 6.64 21.27 19.86
C LEU A 265 7.96 21.84 19.30
N ARG A 266 7.95 23.01 18.64
CA ARG A 266 9.12 23.56 17.91
C ARG A 266 10.38 23.81 18.74
N HIS A 267 10.25 23.91 20.06
CA HIS A 267 11.37 24.14 20.98
C HIS A 267 11.72 22.89 21.81
N HIS A 268 11.06 21.76 21.54
CA HIS A 268 11.35 20.49 22.19
C HIS A 268 12.30 19.67 21.32
N ALA A 269 13.31 19.07 21.96
CA ALA A 269 14.17 18.08 21.34
C ALA A 269 13.63 16.68 21.67
N PHE A 270 13.48 15.85 20.63
CA PHE A 270 13.03 14.48 20.78
C PHE A 270 14.18 13.53 20.51
N PHE A 271 14.21 12.43 21.26
CA PHE A 271 15.28 11.44 21.20
C PHE A 271 14.80 10.06 20.71
N SER A 272 13.49 9.89 20.60
CA SER A 272 12.89 8.69 20.03
C SER A 272 11.56 9.00 19.33
N LEU A 273 11.13 8.13 18.41
CA LEU A 273 9.83 8.25 17.76
C LEU A 273 8.65 8.09 18.74
N PRO A 274 8.68 7.14 19.70
CA PRO A 274 7.63 7.03 20.72
C PRO A 274 7.47 8.30 21.56
N GLU A 275 8.57 8.96 21.94
CA GLU A 275 8.55 10.20 22.71
C GLU A 275 7.85 11.34 21.93
N LEU A 276 8.15 11.49 20.64
CA LEU A 276 7.45 12.45 19.79
C LEU A 276 5.96 12.10 19.66
N ASN A 277 5.63 10.82 19.46
CA ASN A 277 4.24 10.37 19.37
C ASN A 277 3.46 10.60 20.66
N GLN A 278 4.09 10.42 21.82
CA GLN A 278 3.48 10.73 23.11
C GLN A 278 3.18 12.22 23.23
N ALA A 279 4.13 13.09 22.89
CA ALA A 279 3.93 14.54 22.91
C ALA A 279 2.83 14.99 21.92
N ILE A 280 2.72 14.35 20.76
CA ILE A 280 1.63 14.60 19.81
C ILE A 280 0.29 14.14 20.40
N ALA A 281 0.25 12.96 21.03
CA ALA A 281 -0.97 12.40 21.63
C ALA A 281 -1.51 13.28 22.76
N GLU A 282 -0.64 13.89 23.57
CA GLU A 282 -1.03 14.83 24.63
C GLU A 282 -1.68 16.12 24.07
N LEU A 283 -1.32 16.52 22.85
CA LEU A 283 -1.84 17.74 22.21
C LEU A 283 -3.08 17.49 21.32
N LEU A 284 -3.40 16.24 21.00
CA LEU A 284 -4.56 15.89 20.19
C LEU A 284 -5.90 16.23 20.86
N PRO A 285 -6.13 15.98 22.17
CA PRO A 285 -7.33 16.41 22.86
C PRO A 285 -7.54 17.93 22.75
N ASP A 286 -6.53 18.73 23.08
CA ASP A 286 -6.55 20.20 22.96
C ASP A 286 -6.98 20.67 21.56
N LEU A 287 -6.50 20.00 20.51
CA LEU A 287 -6.84 20.31 19.12
C LEU A 287 -8.31 20.00 18.81
N ASN A 288 -8.80 18.85 19.27
CA ASN A 288 -10.13 18.34 18.93
C ASN A 288 -11.24 18.95 19.81
N GLU A 289 -10.95 19.31 21.05
CA GLU A 289 -11.86 19.98 21.99
C GLU A 289 -11.97 21.49 21.73
N ARG A 290 -11.07 22.05 20.92
CA ARG A 290 -11.15 23.45 20.53
C ARG A 290 -12.41 23.72 19.70
N HIS A 291 -13.22 24.65 20.17
CA HIS A 291 -14.42 25.11 19.48
C HIS A 291 -14.11 25.70 18.08
N PHE A 292 -15.05 25.53 17.14
CA PHE A 292 -14.95 26.20 15.84
C PHE A 292 -15.09 27.71 15.98
N GLN A 293 -14.50 28.46 15.05
CA GLN A 293 -14.56 29.92 15.08
C GLN A 293 -16.03 30.39 14.98
N GLY A 294 -16.51 31.04 16.04
CA GLY A 294 -17.88 31.55 16.13
C GLY A 294 -18.95 30.50 16.41
N GLN A 295 -18.58 29.33 16.92
CA GLN A 295 -19.50 28.27 17.36
C GLN A 295 -19.10 27.77 18.75
N GLU A 296 -20.06 27.24 19.49
CA GLU A 296 -19.82 26.62 20.81
C GLU A 296 -19.48 25.12 20.72
N VAL A 297 -19.44 24.59 19.49
CA VAL A 297 -19.23 23.17 19.22
C VAL A 297 -17.78 22.94 18.80
N SER A 298 -17.17 21.86 19.28
CA SER A 298 -15.83 21.39 18.93
C SER A 298 -15.84 20.25 17.91
N ARG A 299 -14.66 19.82 17.45
CA ARG A 299 -14.54 18.63 16.59
C ARG A 299 -14.95 17.36 17.35
N ARG A 300 -14.60 17.30 18.65
CA ARG A 300 -14.95 16.20 19.54
C ARG A 300 -16.47 16.09 19.71
N ASP A 301 -17.15 17.21 19.97
CA ASP A 301 -18.61 17.23 20.13
C ASP A 301 -19.32 16.77 18.85
N LEU A 302 -18.84 17.23 17.68
CA LEU A 302 -19.36 16.74 16.41
C LEU A 302 -19.09 15.24 16.24
N TYR A 303 -17.87 14.76 16.52
CA TYR A 303 -17.56 13.35 16.39
C TYR A 303 -18.48 12.47 17.25
N GLU A 304 -18.62 12.79 18.53
CA GLU A 304 -19.46 12.04 19.47
C GLU A 304 -20.94 12.06 19.06
N SER A 305 -21.43 13.19 18.52
CA SER A 305 -22.83 13.34 18.13
C SER A 305 -23.19 12.76 16.76
N ILE A 306 -22.32 12.83 15.76
CA ILE A 306 -22.65 12.45 14.38
C ILE A 306 -21.84 11.28 13.83
N ASP A 307 -20.52 11.21 14.09
CA ASP A 307 -19.64 10.22 13.45
C ASP A 307 -19.57 8.91 14.25
N ALA A 308 -19.27 8.98 15.56
CA ALA A 308 -19.09 7.81 16.41
C ALA A 308 -20.24 6.78 16.33
N PRO A 309 -21.53 7.18 16.30
CA PRO A 309 -22.64 6.21 16.22
C PRO A 309 -22.76 5.48 14.88
N VAL A 310 -22.15 5.98 13.81
CA VAL A 310 -22.32 5.46 12.44
C VAL A 310 -21.05 4.85 11.86
N LEU A 311 -19.93 4.88 12.58
CA LEU A 311 -18.70 4.22 12.17
C LEU A 311 -18.88 2.70 12.17
N LYS A 312 -18.22 2.03 11.21
CA LYS A 312 -18.16 0.57 11.20
C LYS A 312 -17.32 0.08 12.38
N PRO A 313 -17.72 -1.02 13.04
CA PRO A 313 -16.97 -1.55 14.17
C PRO A 313 -15.60 -2.06 13.72
N LEU A 314 -14.62 -1.99 14.61
CA LEU A 314 -13.30 -2.57 14.37
C LEU A 314 -13.39 -4.11 14.40
N PRO A 315 -12.69 -4.83 13.50
CA PRO A 315 -12.54 -6.26 13.60
C PRO A 315 -11.89 -6.68 14.92
N ALA A 316 -12.24 -7.87 15.43
CA ALA A 316 -11.71 -8.39 16.70
C ALA A 316 -10.18 -8.58 16.70
N ARG A 317 -9.58 -8.77 15.53
CA ARG A 317 -8.13 -8.88 15.36
C ARG A 317 -7.62 -7.77 14.44
N PRO A 318 -6.49 -7.12 14.78
CA PRO A 318 -5.88 -6.14 13.90
C PRO A 318 -5.42 -6.83 12.61
N TYR A 319 -5.41 -6.06 11.52
CA TYR A 319 -4.87 -6.53 10.25
C TYR A 319 -3.38 -6.88 10.39
N GLU A 320 -3.00 -8.09 9.99
CA GLU A 320 -1.59 -8.49 9.94
C GLU A 320 -0.96 -7.96 8.64
N TYR A 321 0.06 -7.12 8.77
CA TYR A 321 0.74 -6.57 7.59
C TYR A 321 1.40 -7.69 6.77
N ALA A 322 1.06 -7.74 5.48
CA ALA A 322 1.66 -8.65 4.52
C ALA A 322 2.17 -7.90 3.28
N GLU A 323 3.39 -8.19 2.83
CA GLU A 323 3.89 -7.74 1.53
C GLU A 323 3.53 -8.74 0.45
N TRP A 324 2.98 -8.25 -0.66
CA TRP A 324 2.70 -9.06 -1.84
C TRP A 324 3.80 -8.92 -2.88
N ARG A 325 4.22 -10.05 -3.45
CA ARG A 325 5.20 -10.11 -4.53
C ARG A 325 4.83 -11.18 -5.53
N LYS A 326 5.21 -10.99 -6.78
CA LYS A 326 5.13 -12.04 -7.80
C LYS A 326 6.47 -12.73 -7.92
N ALA A 327 6.47 -14.05 -7.88
CA ALA A 327 7.67 -14.88 -8.03
C ALA A 327 7.40 -16.01 -9.02
N ARG A 328 8.46 -16.42 -9.74
CA ARG A 328 8.44 -17.60 -10.59
C ARG A 328 9.38 -18.64 -10.02
N PRO A 329 8.91 -19.88 -9.77
CA PRO A 329 9.78 -20.92 -9.26
C PRO A 329 10.84 -21.30 -10.30
N GLY A 330 12.08 -21.49 -9.84
CA GLY A 330 13.18 -22.01 -10.65
C GLY A 330 12.99 -23.49 -11.01
N ILE A 331 13.93 -24.02 -11.81
CA ILE A 331 13.96 -25.45 -12.19
C ILE A 331 14.10 -26.34 -10.94
N ASP A 332 14.70 -25.79 -9.89
CA ASP A 332 14.82 -26.38 -8.58
C ASP A 332 13.54 -26.28 -7.73
N TYR A 333 12.38 -25.90 -8.30
CA TYR A 333 11.08 -25.78 -7.63
C TYR A 333 11.08 -24.85 -6.40
N HIS A 334 11.97 -23.84 -6.36
CA HIS A 334 12.00 -22.83 -5.31
C HIS A 334 11.69 -21.42 -5.82
N VAL A 335 11.02 -20.62 -4.99
CA VAL A 335 10.87 -19.18 -5.16
C VAL A 335 11.88 -18.43 -4.29
N SER A 336 12.53 -17.42 -4.86
CA SER A 336 13.49 -16.56 -4.14
C SER A 336 12.78 -15.38 -3.51
N VAL A 337 12.88 -15.26 -2.19
CA VAL A 337 12.32 -14.14 -1.42
C VAL A 337 13.32 -13.70 -0.37
N ALA A 338 13.66 -12.40 -0.37
CA ALA A 338 14.56 -11.80 0.61
C ALA A 338 15.88 -12.60 0.81
N LYS A 339 16.49 -13.06 -0.30
CA LYS A 339 17.74 -13.86 -0.36
C LYS A 339 17.63 -15.31 0.16
N ARG A 340 16.42 -15.78 0.48
CA ARG A 340 16.10 -17.15 0.89
C ARG A 340 15.24 -17.84 -0.17
N PHE A 341 15.26 -19.17 -0.16
CA PHE A 341 14.56 -19.98 -1.16
C PHE A 341 13.50 -20.86 -0.49
N TYR A 342 12.26 -20.79 -0.98
CA TYR A 342 11.12 -21.54 -0.46
C TYR A 342 10.58 -22.47 -1.53
N SER A 343 10.45 -23.75 -1.22
CA SER A 343 9.95 -24.73 -2.19
C SER A 343 8.48 -24.51 -2.50
N VAL A 344 8.06 -24.87 -3.71
CA VAL A 344 6.65 -24.95 -4.10
C VAL A 344 6.42 -26.27 -4.83
N PRO A 345 5.16 -26.74 -4.96
CA PRO A 345 4.88 -27.96 -5.72
C PRO A 345 5.52 -27.91 -7.13
N HIS A 346 6.34 -28.91 -7.47
CA HIS A 346 7.11 -28.92 -8.73
C HIS A 346 6.26 -28.78 -10.01
N ALA A 347 4.97 -29.12 -9.96
CA ALA A 347 4.04 -28.89 -11.06
C ALA A 347 3.83 -27.40 -11.41
N LEU A 348 4.20 -26.49 -10.50
CA LEU A 348 4.06 -25.05 -10.66
C LEU A 348 5.36 -24.37 -11.14
N VAL A 349 6.40 -25.13 -11.48
CA VAL A 349 7.63 -24.60 -12.05
C VAL A 349 7.34 -23.84 -13.35
N GLY A 350 7.92 -22.66 -13.51
CA GLY A 350 7.70 -21.77 -14.65
C GLY A 350 6.39 -20.97 -14.61
N GLN A 351 5.47 -21.25 -13.68
CA GLN A 351 4.25 -20.46 -13.49
C GLN A 351 4.52 -19.23 -12.63
N THR A 352 3.71 -18.17 -12.81
CA THR A 352 3.79 -16.97 -11.96
C THR A 352 2.92 -17.18 -10.73
N LEU A 353 3.51 -17.06 -9.55
CA LEU A 353 2.88 -17.26 -8.27
C LEU A 353 2.84 -15.95 -7.49
N ASP A 354 1.79 -15.77 -6.70
CA ASP A 354 1.66 -14.66 -5.76
C ASP A 354 2.25 -15.11 -4.42
N VAL A 355 3.08 -14.27 -3.82
CA VAL A 355 3.77 -14.55 -2.56
C VAL A 355 3.37 -13.49 -1.56
N ARG A 356 2.67 -13.92 -0.51
CA ARG A 356 2.23 -13.10 0.63
C ARG A 356 3.22 -13.29 1.78
N LEU A 357 3.82 -12.21 2.24
CA LEU A 357 4.91 -12.20 3.22
C LEU A 357 4.50 -11.47 4.48
N THR A 358 4.23 -12.22 5.55
CA THR A 358 4.00 -11.61 6.87
C THR A 358 5.31 -11.55 7.67
N ALA A 359 5.27 -11.06 8.90
CA ALA A 359 6.45 -11.06 9.77
C ALA A 359 6.98 -12.48 10.03
N GLU A 360 6.10 -13.48 10.09
CA GLU A 360 6.41 -14.83 10.53
C GLU A 360 6.38 -15.86 9.40
N THR A 361 5.57 -15.64 8.36
CA THR A 361 5.33 -16.66 7.33
C THR A 361 5.50 -16.14 5.91
N VAL A 362 5.78 -17.08 5.01
CA VAL A 362 5.76 -16.93 3.56
C VAL A 362 4.68 -17.86 3.03
N GLU A 363 3.61 -17.28 2.54
CA GLU A 363 2.53 -18.01 1.88
C GLU A 363 2.67 -17.84 0.37
N VAL A 364 2.60 -18.95 -0.37
CA VAL A 364 2.62 -18.93 -1.82
C VAL A 364 1.25 -19.34 -2.34
N LEU A 365 0.71 -18.55 -3.26
CA LEU A 365 -0.60 -18.72 -3.85
C LEU A 365 -0.49 -18.88 -5.36
N HIS A 366 -1.34 -19.74 -5.92
CA HIS A 366 -1.54 -19.90 -7.35
C HIS A 366 -3.02 -19.66 -7.67
N LYS A 367 -3.31 -18.60 -8.43
CA LYS A 367 -4.69 -18.22 -8.80
C LYS A 367 -5.63 -18.11 -7.60
N GLY A 368 -5.16 -17.50 -6.50
CA GLY A 368 -5.92 -17.32 -5.26
C GLY A 368 -5.94 -18.52 -4.31
N ASN A 369 -5.46 -19.69 -4.73
CA ASN A 369 -5.36 -20.86 -3.85
C ASN A 369 -3.99 -20.94 -3.20
N ARG A 370 -3.93 -21.11 -1.87
CA ARG A 370 -2.66 -21.29 -1.14
C ARG A 370 -2.06 -22.66 -1.44
N VAL A 371 -0.86 -22.68 -2.01
CA VAL A 371 -0.16 -23.90 -2.45
C VAL A 371 1.03 -24.26 -1.57
N ALA A 372 1.58 -23.32 -0.80
CA ALA A 372 2.66 -23.58 0.14
C ALA A 372 2.64 -22.56 1.29
N VAL A 373 3.10 -22.99 2.47
CA VAL A 373 3.33 -22.12 3.63
C VAL A 373 4.66 -22.49 4.26
N HIS A 374 5.49 -21.49 4.52
CA HIS A 374 6.79 -21.65 5.16
C HIS A 374 6.99 -20.63 6.28
N PRO A 375 7.73 -20.97 7.34
CA PRO A 375 8.28 -19.96 8.24
C PRO A 375 9.22 -19.02 7.48
N ARG A 376 9.08 -17.71 7.68
CA ARG A 376 9.91 -16.67 7.03
C ARG A 376 11.36 -16.69 7.54
N GLN A 377 11.55 -17.05 8.80
CA GLN A 377 12.86 -17.19 9.41
C GLN A 377 13.23 -18.66 9.59
N GLY A 378 14.51 -18.97 9.44
CA GLY A 378 15.03 -20.32 9.64
C GLY A 378 16.55 -20.40 9.47
N PRO A 379 17.18 -21.45 10.01
CA PRO A 379 18.64 -21.56 10.04
C PRO A 379 19.26 -21.74 8.65
N GLN A 380 18.53 -22.36 7.72
CA GLN A 380 19.03 -22.70 6.38
C GLN A 380 18.57 -21.71 5.33
N ARG A 381 19.37 -21.51 4.27
CA ARG A 381 19.01 -20.65 3.12
C ARG A 381 17.87 -21.21 2.27
N TYR A 382 17.70 -22.53 2.26
CA TYR A 382 16.62 -23.25 1.58
C TYR A 382 15.64 -23.82 2.60
N SER A 383 14.35 -23.60 2.38
CA SER A 383 13.27 -24.26 3.11
C SER A 383 12.50 -25.13 2.12
N THR A 384 12.73 -26.44 2.20
CA THR A 384 12.21 -27.40 1.23
C THR A 384 11.27 -28.41 1.90
N LEU A 385 10.01 -28.43 1.48
CA LEU A 385 9.03 -29.44 1.87
C LEU A 385 9.14 -30.67 0.96
N VAL A 386 9.08 -31.86 1.54
CA VAL A 386 9.26 -33.14 0.81
C VAL A 386 8.15 -33.34 -0.23
N GLU A 387 6.92 -32.95 0.12
CA GLU A 387 5.74 -33.07 -0.76
C GLU A 387 5.85 -32.25 -2.05
N HIS A 388 6.67 -31.20 -2.06
CA HIS A 388 6.90 -30.36 -3.23
C HIS A 388 7.79 -31.02 -4.28
N MET A 389 8.60 -31.99 -3.89
CA MET A 389 9.58 -32.64 -4.77
C MET A 389 8.94 -33.63 -5.77
N PRO A 390 9.47 -33.74 -7.01
CA PRO A 390 9.12 -34.82 -7.93
C PRO A 390 9.39 -36.20 -7.32
N ARG A 391 8.64 -37.24 -7.74
CA ARG A 391 8.81 -38.61 -7.22
C ARG A 391 10.24 -39.14 -7.38
N SER A 392 10.91 -38.82 -8.48
CA SER A 392 12.30 -39.20 -8.75
C SER A 392 13.29 -38.56 -7.75
N HIS A 393 13.08 -37.30 -7.39
CA HIS A 393 13.94 -36.58 -6.44
C HIS A 393 13.69 -37.01 -5.00
N ARG A 394 12.43 -37.31 -4.64
CA ARG A 394 12.09 -37.93 -3.35
C ARG A 394 12.82 -39.26 -3.17
N ALA A 395 12.74 -40.12 -4.19
CA ALA A 395 13.40 -41.43 -4.17
C ALA A 395 14.93 -41.30 -4.05
N HIS A 396 15.55 -40.26 -4.62
CA HIS A 396 17.00 -40.06 -4.51
C HIS A 396 17.45 -39.66 -3.09
N ARG A 397 16.63 -38.87 -2.38
CA ARG A 397 16.92 -38.40 -1.01
C ARG A 397 16.74 -39.46 0.08
N GLU A 398 16.00 -40.53 -0.22
CA GLU A 398 15.81 -41.68 0.68
C GLU A 398 17.01 -42.65 0.70
N TRP A 399 18.03 -42.43 -0.15
CA TRP A 399 19.24 -43.26 -0.19
C TRP A 399 20.34 -42.63 0.66
N SER A 400 20.70 -43.32 1.76
CA SER A 400 21.83 -42.97 2.62
C SER A 400 22.95 -44.01 2.49
N PRO A 401 24.23 -43.66 2.80
CA PRO A 401 25.34 -44.62 2.80
C PRO A 401 25.06 -45.82 3.71
N GLY A 402 24.46 -45.59 4.89
CA GLY A 402 24.07 -46.65 5.81
C GLY A 402 23.03 -47.61 5.24
N ARG A 403 22.07 -47.11 4.44
CA ARG A 403 21.08 -47.95 3.76
C ARG A 403 21.72 -48.83 2.69
N PHE A 404 22.71 -48.32 1.95
CA PHE A 404 23.49 -49.10 0.99
C PHE A 404 24.29 -50.21 1.65
N LEU A 405 24.96 -49.91 2.77
CA LEU A 405 25.75 -50.88 3.52
C LEU A 405 24.87 -51.99 4.13
N ASN A 406 23.71 -51.66 4.68
CA ASN A 406 22.77 -52.65 5.22
C ASN A 406 22.22 -53.56 4.12
N TRP A 407 21.82 -53.00 2.98
CA TRP A 407 21.33 -53.81 1.86
C TRP A 407 22.44 -54.70 1.27
N ALA A 408 23.68 -54.20 1.21
CA ALA A 408 24.82 -55.01 0.79
C ALA A 408 25.11 -56.16 1.77
N GLN A 409 25.00 -55.90 3.08
CA GLN A 409 25.15 -56.91 4.13
C GLN A 409 24.12 -58.04 4.04
N ASP A 410 22.87 -57.73 3.64
CA ASP A 410 21.81 -58.72 3.42
C ASP A 410 22.05 -59.64 2.21
N ILE A 411 23.05 -59.32 1.38
CA ILE A 411 23.50 -60.14 0.25
C ILE A 411 24.72 -60.95 0.67
N GLY A 412 25.71 -60.29 1.28
CA GLY A 412 26.86 -60.96 1.89
C GLY A 412 28.04 -60.02 2.22
N PRO A 413 29.07 -60.54 2.93
CA PRO A 413 30.22 -59.77 3.39
C PRO A 413 31.06 -59.13 2.26
N CYS A 414 31.32 -59.86 1.17
CA CYS A 414 32.08 -59.36 0.01
C CYS A 414 31.32 -58.27 -0.73
N THR A 415 29.99 -58.41 -0.88
CA THR A 415 29.14 -57.36 -1.48
C THR A 415 29.19 -56.08 -0.64
N ARG A 416 29.13 -56.19 0.70
CA ARG A 416 29.29 -55.03 1.61
C ARG A 416 30.64 -54.34 1.44
N GLN A 417 31.72 -55.11 1.35
CA GLN A 417 33.06 -54.56 1.20
C GLN A 417 33.23 -53.79 -0.11
N VAL A 418 32.69 -54.31 -1.22
CA VAL A 418 32.67 -53.59 -2.51
C VAL A 418 31.88 -52.28 -2.43
N VAL A 419 30.69 -52.30 -1.82
CA VAL A 419 29.86 -51.10 -1.66
C VAL A 419 30.53 -50.08 -0.76
N GLN A 420 31.17 -50.51 0.32
CA GLN A 420 31.96 -49.65 1.20
C GLN A 420 33.10 -48.95 0.44
N GLN A 421 33.92 -49.72 -0.28
CA GLN A 421 35.01 -49.15 -1.07
C GLN A 421 34.52 -48.23 -2.19
N GLN A 422 33.38 -48.52 -2.84
CA GLN A 422 32.80 -47.62 -3.84
C GLN A 422 32.31 -46.28 -3.27
N LEU A 423 31.89 -46.26 -2.00
CA LEU A 423 31.47 -45.06 -1.29
C LEU A 423 32.66 -44.26 -0.74
N GLU A 424 33.73 -44.93 -0.31
CA GLU A 424 34.94 -44.33 0.27
C GLU A 424 35.92 -43.81 -0.80
N ASN A 425 36.05 -44.49 -1.94
CA ASN A 425 37.01 -44.13 -2.99
C ASN A 425 36.60 -42.90 -3.84
N ARG A 426 35.53 -42.19 -3.47
CA ARG A 426 35.07 -40.98 -4.18
C ARG A 426 35.05 -39.77 -3.25
N PRO A 427 35.45 -38.57 -3.73
CA PRO A 427 35.49 -37.35 -2.90
C PRO A 427 34.14 -36.99 -2.26
N HIS A 428 33.03 -37.38 -2.91
CA HIS A 428 31.67 -37.23 -2.39
C HIS A 428 30.92 -38.57 -2.52
N PRO A 429 30.41 -39.13 -1.42
CA PRO A 429 29.68 -40.42 -1.42
C PRO A 429 28.49 -40.46 -2.38
N GLU A 430 27.83 -39.32 -2.60
CA GLU A 430 26.68 -39.19 -3.52
C GLU A 430 27.04 -39.55 -4.98
N HIS A 431 28.29 -39.35 -5.39
CA HIS A 431 28.75 -39.76 -6.71
C HIS A 431 28.82 -41.30 -6.84
N GLY A 432 28.90 -42.06 -5.74
CA GLY A 432 28.92 -43.52 -5.72
C GLY A 432 27.54 -44.16 -5.72
N TYR A 433 26.47 -43.43 -5.39
CA TYR A 433 25.12 -44.00 -5.16
C TYR A 433 24.55 -44.69 -6.40
N ARG A 434 24.75 -44.14 -7.60
CA ARG A 434 24.30 -44.79 -8.84
C ARG A 434 25.00 -46.13 -9.11
N ALA A 435 26.30 -46.22 -8.80
CA ALA A 435 27.06 -47.45 -8.96
C ALA A 435 26.63 -48.51 -7.94
N CYS A 436 26.44 -48.10 -6.68
CA CYS A 436 25.93 -48.97 -5.60
C CYS A 436 24.52 -49.47 -5.91
N LEU A 437 23.61 -48.59 -6.37
CA LEU A 437 22.26 -48.98 -6.81
C LEU A 437 22.27 -49.96 -7.98
N GLY A 438 23.11 -49.71 -8.98
CA GLY A 438 23.28 -50.60 -10.12
C GLY A 438 23.72 -51.99 -9.67
N LEU A 439 24.74 -52.04 -8.83
CA LEU A 439 25.32 -53.27 -8.29
C LEU A 439 24.31 -54.07 -7.46
N LEU A 440 23.63 -53.44 -6.49
CA LEU A 440 22.65 -54.13 -5.63
C LEU A 440 21.41 -54.61 -6.40
N ASN A 441 21.04 -53.94 -7.50
CA ASN A 441 19.97 -54.42 -8.38
C ASN A 441 20.34 -55.68 -9.17
N LEU A 442 21.63 -56.01 -9.35
CA LEU A 442 22.05 -57.26 -10.00
C LEU A 442 21.60 -58.50 -9.21
N ALA A 443 21.42 -58.37 -7.88
CA ALA A 443 20.92 -59.45 -7.03
C ALA A 443 19.50 -59.88 -7.41
N ARG A 444 18.68 -58.98 -7.98
CA ARG A 444 17.34 -59.30 -8.50
C ARG A 444 17.41 -60.13 -9.78
N ARG A 445 18.45 -59.94 -10.60
CA ARG A 445 18.60 -60.58 -11.90
C ARG A 445 19.35 -61.91 -11.83
N TYR A 446 20.37 -62.01 -10.99
CA TYR A 446 21.27 -63.17 -10.94
C TYR A 446 21.23 -63.93 -9.60
N SER A 447 20.36 -63.56 -8.66
CA SER A 447 20.30 -64.03 -7.26
C SER A 447 21.39 -63.47 -6.34
N LYS A 448 21.12 -63.47 -5.03
CA LYS A 448 22.04 -62.95 -4.00
C LYS A 448 23.34 -63.75 -3.92
N THR A 449 23.26 -65.08 -4.01
CA THR A 449 24.42 -65.98 -3.89
C THR A 449 25.42 -65.82 -5.02
N ARG A 450 24.93 -65.63 -6.26
CA ARG A 450 25.80 -65.37 -7.42
C ARG A 450 26.44 -63.99 -7.36
N LEU A 451 25.68 -62.97 -6.93
CA LEU A 451 26.23 -61.63 -6.77
C LEU A 451 27.36 -61.60 -5.73
N GLU A 452 27.20 -62.32 -4.61
CA GLU A 452 28.23 -62.41 -3.57
C GLU A 452 29.52 -63.05 -4.10
N LYS A 453 29.44 -64.19 -4.80
CA LYS A 453 30.61 -64.83 -5.44
C LYS A 453 31.26 -63.95 -6.52
N ALA A 454 30.46 -63.19 -7.26
CA ALA A 454 30.99 -62.24 -8.23
C ALA A 454 31.73 -61.07 -7.55
N CYS A 455 31.23 -60.61 -6.41
CA CYS A 455 31.91 -59.59 -5.59
C CYS A 455 33.19 -60.14 -4.96
N GLU A 456 33.20 -61.38 -4.48
CA GLU A 456 34.40 -62.07 -3.98
C GLU A 456 35.49 -62.14 -5.08
N ARG A 457 35.13 -62.59 -6.28
CA ARG A 457 36.04 -62.64 -7.43
C ARG A 457 36.51 -61.25 -7.86
N ALA A 458 35.64 -60.25 -7.83
CA ALA A 458 36.00 -58.86 -8.15
C ALA A 458 36.99 -58.24 -7.15
N LEU A 459 36.88 -58.59 -5.86
CA LEU A 459 37.82 -58.19 -4.82
C LEU A 459 39.19 -58.87 -5.03
N ALA A 460 39.21 -60.15 -5.39
CA ALA A 460 40.44 -60.88 -5.70
C ALA A 460 41.23 -60.24 -6.85
N ILE A 461 40.56 -59.85 -7.94
CA ILE A 461 41.19 -59.20 -9.10
C ILE A 461 41.36 -57.67 -8.95
N ARG A 462 41.04 -57.10 -7.76
CA ARG A 462 41.08 -55.66 -7.45
C ARG A 462 40.29 -54.77 -8.43
N SER A 463 39.25 -55.31 -9.08
CA SER A 463 38.43 -54.58 -10.06
C SER A 463 36.98 -54.46 -9.58
N ILE A 464 36.78 -53.52 -8.66
CA ILE A 464 35.52 -53.31 -7.91
C ILE A 464 34.49 -52.41 -8.63
N ASN A 465 34.66 -52.16 -9.94
CA ASN A 465 33.72 -51.32 -10.68
C ASN A 465 32.48 -52.11 -11.14
N TYR A 466 31.36 -51.42 -11.36
CA TYR A 466 30.09 -52.05 -11.76
C TYR A 466 30.22 -52.88 -13.06
N GLN A 467 30.98 -52.40 -14.04
CA GLN A 467 31.13 -53.07 -15.35
C GLN A 467 31.84 -54.42 -15.22
N SER A 468 32.88 -54.50 -14.38
CA SER A 468 33.64 -55.71 -14.06
C SER A 468 32.73 -56.76 -13.43
N ILE A 469 31.99 -56.39 -12.38
CA ILE A 469 31.09 -57.31 -11.67
C ILE A 469 29.94 -57.77 -12.57
N ALA A 470 29.39 -56.87 -13.38
CA ALA A 470 28.37 -57.22 -14.38
C ALA A 470 28.93 -58.19 -15.45
N SER A 471 30.19 -58.03 -15.87
CA SER A 471 30.85 -58.94 -16.81
C SER A 471 31.08 -60.32 -16.21
N ILE A 472 31.57 -60.40 -14.96
CA ILE A 472 31.77 -61.64 -14.21
C ILE A 472 30.47 -62.45 -14.16
N LEU A 473 29.36 -61.81 -13.80
CA LEU A 473 28.04 -62.45 -13.74
C LEU A 473 27.50 -62.86 -15.11
N LYS A 474 27.73 -62.04 -16.14
CA LYS A 474 27.27 -62.30 -17.51
C LYS A 474 28.01 -63.47 -18.14
N GLN A 475 29.31 -63.59 -17.87
CA GLN A 475 30.18 -64.65 -18.39
C GLN A 475 30.18 -65.91 -17.51
N GLY A 476 29.49 -65.90 -16.35
CA GLY A 476 29.42 -67.05 -15.46
C GLY A 476 30.72 -67.33 -14.70
N LEU A 477 31.65 -66.37 -14.66
CA LEU A 477 32.93 -66.50 -13.98
C LEU A 477 32.79 -66.60 -12.46
N ASP A 478 31.62 -66.22 -11.92
CA ASP A 478 31.22 -66.42 -10.52
C ASP A 478 31.03 -67.90 -10.12
N GLN A 479 30.94 -68.80 -11.11
CA GLN A 479 30.73 -70.24 -10.91
C GLN A 479 32.01 -71.06 -11.10
N GLN A 480 33.10 -70.42 -11.54
CA GLN A 480 34.39 -71.06 -11.72
C GLN A 480 35.21 -70.96 -10.43
N VAL A 481 35.98 -72.00 -10.13
CA VAL A 481 36.92 -72.00 -9.00
C VAL A 481 37.88 -70.84 -9.17
N LEU A 482 38.10 -70.08 -8.10
CA LEU A 482 39.20 -69.11 -8.02
C LEU A 482 40.47 -69.94 -7.90
N GLU A 483 41.26 -70.03 -8.98
CA GLU A 483 42.61 -70.57 -8.92
C GLU A 483 43.39 -69.69 -7.93
N GLY A 484 43.72 -70.26 -6.78
CA GLY A 484 44.60 -69.64 -5.80
C GLY A 484 46.02 -69.51 -6.37
N ASP A 485 46.80 -68.61 -5.79
CA ASP A 485 48.21 -68.33 -6.09
C ASP A 485 49.13 -69.57 -5.98
N GLU A 486 49.03 -70.52 -6.90
CA GLU A 486 50.07 -71.51 -7.15
C GLU A 486 50.42 -71.49 -8.64
N HIS A 487 51.67 -71.11 -8.91
CA HIS A 487 52.35 -70.98 -10.21
C HIS A 487 52.26 -69.62 -10.91
N LEU A 488 53.28 -68.78 -10.66
CA LEU A 488 54.21 -68.26 -11.68
C LEU A 488 55.25 -67.34 -11.01
N GLN A 489 56.20 -67.95 -10.33
CA GLN A 489 57.53 -67.37 -10.13
C GLN A 489 58.54 -68.36 -10.70
N ASP A 490 58.43 -68.60 -12.01
CA ASP A 490 59.56 -69.11 -12.79
C ASP A 490 60.35 -67.90 -13.29
N ASP A 491 61.63 -67.89 -12.93
CA ASP A 491 62.62 -66.89 -13.34
C ASP A 491 62.53 -66.60 -14.84
N LEU A 492 62.18 -65.36 -15.18
CA LEU A 492 62.39 -64.85 -16.53
C LEU A 492 63.90 -64.75 -16.78
N PRO A 493 64.44 -65.30 -17.88
CA PRO A 493 65.86 -65.19 -18.18
C PRO A 493 66.24 -63.73 -18.41
N LEU A 494 67.30 -63.28 -17.74
CA LEU A 494 67.94 -61.98 -17.94
C LEU A 494 68.36 -61.85 -19.42
N HIS A 495 67.74 -60.91 -20.13
CA HIS A 495 68.09 -60.56 -21.50
C HIS A 495 68.99 -59.32 -21.48
N ASP A 496 70.12 -59.35 -22.19
CA ASP A 496 71.14 -58.28 -22.26
C ASP A 496 70.61 -56.91 -22.75
N ASN A 497 69.36 -56.82 -23.20
CA ASN A 497 68.76 -55.61 -23.76
C ASN A 497 67.94 -54.78 -22.75
N VAL A 498 67.86 -55.18 -21.48
CA VAL A 498 67.17 -54.42 -20.44
C VAL A 498 68.17 -53.49 -19.74
N ARG A 499 68.16 -52.21 -20.11
CA ARG A 499 69.00 -51.19 -19.45
C ARG A 499 68.35 -50.77 -18.13
N GLY A 500 69.10 -50.91 -17.04
CA GLY A 500 68.68 -50.54 -15.69
C GLY A 500 68.58 -49.03 -15.48
N ALA A 501 68.02 -48.64 -14.34
CA ALA A 501 67.76 -47.24 -13.96
C ALA A 501 69.01 -46.34 -13.97
N ASP A 502 70.21 -46.91 -13.82
CA ASP A 502 71.49 -46.19 -13.84
C ASP A 502 71.88 -45.67 -15.24
N TYR A 503 71.18 -46.07 -16.31
CA TYR A 503 71.43 -45.56 -17.66
C TYR A 503 70.92 -44.13 -17.89
N TYR A 504 70.07 -43.61 -17.00
CA TYR A 504 69.39 -42.31 -17.16
C TYR A 504 69.87 -41.22 -16.17
N HIS A 505 71.05 -41.40 -15.56
CA HIS A 505 71.65 -40.41 -14.66
C HIS A 505 72.80 -39.63 -15.28
#